data_AF-A0A1M4M9S1-F1
#
_entry.id   AF-A0A1M4M9S1-F1
#
_cell.length_a   1.000
_cell.length_b   1.000
_cell.length_c   1.000
_cell.angle_alpha   90.00
_cell.angle_beta   90.00
_cell.angle_gamma   90.00
#
_symmetry.space_group_name_H-M   'P 1'
#
loop_
_entity.id
_entity.type
_entity.pdbx_description
1 polymer ?
#
loop_
_entity_poly.entity_id
_entity_poly.type
_entity_poly.pdbx_seq_one_letter_code
_entity_poly.pdbx_strand_id
1 'polypeptide(L)'
;MGINNRETILLDTNCFIYYFEDNHNYADKLEKIFIEIQDGRNEAFMSIVSFMEILVKPKKDNNVFLENRYKLILSNYPNLSIIDVDYKIADIASRLRANYNIKTP
;
A
#
# COMPACT_ATOMS: atom_id res chain seq x y z
N MET A 1 15.79 -10.17 6.72
CA MET A 1 15.25 -9.13 5.83
C MET A 1 14.92 -7.98 6.74
N GLY A 2 15.90 -7.11 7.01
CA GLY A 2 15.74 -6.00 7.94
C GLY A 2 15.81 -4.73 7.12
N ILE A 3 14.72 -3.98 7.10
CA ILE A 3 14.72 -2.59 6.66
C ILE A 3 15.49 -1.84 7.77
N ASN A 4 16.43 -0.95 7.42
CA ASN A 4 17.12 -0.21 8.48
C ASN A 4 16.16 0.81 9.09
N ASN A 5 16.44 1.23 10.33
CA ASN A 5 15.64 2.28 10.97
C ASN A 5 15.79 3.61 10.21
N ARG A 6 14.70 4.39 10.19
CA ARG A 6 14.55 5.70 9.53
C ARG A 6 14.57 5.62 8.00
N GLU A 7 14.11 4.51 7.43
CA GLU A 7 13.90 4.41 5.99
C GLU A 7 12.50 4.89 5.59
N THR A 8 12.44 5.43 4.37
CA THR A 8 11.19 5.74 3.67
C THR A 8 10.81 4.56 2.80
N ILE A 9 9.64 3.97 3.06
CA ILE A 9 9.18 2.75 2.41
C ILE A 9 7.97 3.06 1.54
N LEU A 10 7.97 2.63 0.28
CA LEU A 10 6.75 2.57 -0.53
C LEU A 10 6.19 1.14 -0.47
N LEU A 11 4.96 0.99 0.03
CA LEU A 11 4.26 -0.29 0.11
C LEU A 11 3.36 -0.47 -1.11
N ASP A 12 3.50 -1.63 -1.75
CA ASP A 12 2.61 -2.06 -2.85
C ASP A 12 1.31 -2.67 -2.29
N THR A 13 0.28 -2.78 -3.13
CA THR A 13 -1.03 -3.32 -2.80
C THR A 13 -0.95 -4.70 -2.16
N ASN A 14 -0.07 -5.56 -2.68
CA ASN A 14 0.12 -6.92 -2.16
C ASN A 14 0.63 -6.94 -0.72
N CYS A 15 1.42 -5.94 -0.29
CA CYS A 15 1.87 -5.85 1.10
C CYS A 15 0.68 -5.72 2.05
N PHE A 16 -0.34 -4.96 1.68
CA PHE A 16 -1.55 -4.81 2.48
C PHE A 16 -2.44 -6.04 2.40
N ILE A 17 -2.69 -6.58 1.19
CA ILE A 17 -3.55 -7.76 1.01
C ILE A 17 -2.98 -8.95 1.78
N TYR A 18 -1.69 -9.24 1.62
CA TYR A 18 -1.07 -10.39 2.29
C TYR A 18 -1.02 -10.25 3.82
N TYR A 19 -0.90 -9.02 4.32
CA TYR A 19 -0.96 -8.77 5.75
C TYR A 19 -2.39 -8.89 6.30
N PHE A 20 -3.39 -8.31 5.62
CA PHE A 20 -4.79 -8.36 6.06
C PHE A 20 -5.42 -9.75 5.95
N GLU A 21 -5.02 -10.54 4.96
CA GLU A 21 -5.53 -11.89 4.71
C GLU A 21 -4.71 -13.01 5.38
N ASP A 22 -3.74 -12.65 6.23
CA ASP A 22 -2.87 -13.59 6.95
C ASP A 22 -2.20 -14.62 6.01
N ASN A 23 -1.59 -14.12 4.94
CA ASN A 23 -0.95 -14.97 3.95
C ASN A 23 0.23 -15.73 4.58
N HIS A 24 0.15 -17.06 4.57
CA HIS A 24 1.12 -17.97 5.20
C HIS A 24 2.60 -17.70 4.88
N ASN A 25 2.92 -17.19 3.68
CA ASN A 25 4.32 -16.99 3.27
C ASN A 25 4.88 -15.60 3.63
N TYR A 26 4.00 -14.62 3.88
CA TYR A 26 4.36 -13.21 3.92
C TYR A 26 3.87 -12.46 5.16
N ALA A 27 2.79 -12.90 5.81
CA ALA A 27 2.17 -12.21 6.94
C ALA A 27 3.18 -11.91 8.06
N ASP A 28 3.90 -12.92 8.57
CA ASP A 28 4.90 -12.75 9.64
C ASP A 28 6.03 -11.76 9.30
N LYS A 29 6.39 -11.67 8.02
CA LYS A 29 7.44 -10.74 7.57
C LYS A 29 6.89 -9.32 7.46
N LEU A 30 5.69 -9.19 6.92
CA LEU A 30 5.00 -7.91 6.78
C LEU A 30 4.60 -7.35 8.14
N GLU A 31 4.18 -8.19 9.09
CA GLU A 31 3.83 -7.78 10.45
C GLU A 31 4.99 -7.03 11.11
N LYS A 32 6.23 -7.51 10.97
CA LYS A 32 7.41 -6.80 11.49
C LYS A 32 7.57 -5.41 10.88
N ILE A 33 7.39 -5.29 9.56
CA ILE A 33 7.47 -4.01 8.84
C ILE A 33 6.35 -3.08 9.31
N PHE A 34 5.12 -3.58 9.42
CA PHE A 34 3.97 -2.81 9.89
C PHE A 34 4.16 -2.34 11.34
N ILE A 35 4.66 -3.19 12.25
CA ILE A 35 4.99 -2.79 13.63
C ILE A 35 6.08 -1.70 13.64
N GLU A 36 7.13 -1.81 12.83
CA GLU A 36 8.17 -0.78 12.72
C GLU A 36 7.63 0.56 12.22
N ILE A 37 6.72 0.53 11.25
CA ILE A 37 6.01 1.72 10.78
C ILE A 37 5.14 2.29 11.90
N GLN A 38 4.34 1.45 12.56
CA GLN A 38 3.44 1.88 13.63
C GLN A 38 4.19 2.56 14.79
N ASP A 39 5.36 2.01 15.16
CA ASP A 39 6.23 2.53 16.22
C ASP A 39 7.02 3.79 15.80
N GLY A 40 6.89 4.23 14.55
CA GLY A 40 7.61 5.39 14.01
C GLY A 40 9.09 5.14 13.77
N ARG A 41 9.51 3.88 13.70
CA ARG A 41 10.89 3.53 13.32
C ARG A 41 11.13 3.78 11.83
N ASN A 42 10.10 3.58 11.00
CA ASN A 42 10.11 3.82 9.57
C ASN A 42 8.88 4.63 9.14
N GLU A 43 9.01 5.38 8.05
CA GLU A 43 7.89 6.10 7.44
C GLU A 43 7.45 5.35 6.18
N ALA A 44 6.14 5.15 6.03
CA ALA A 44 5.58 4.43 4.91
C ALA A 44 4.68 5.30 4.05
N PHE A 45 4.66 4.96 2.77
CA PHE A 45 3.84 5.57 1.76
C PHE A 45 3.12 4.51 0.96
N MET A 46 1.93 4.83 0.48
CA MET A 46 1.23 4.05 -0.55
C MET A 46 0.59 4.99 -1.56
N SER A 47 0.38 4.51 -2.78
CA SER A 47 -0.34 5.30 -3.78
C SER A 47 -1.85 5.23 -3.57
N ILE A 48 -2.57 6.26 -4.02
CA ILE A 48 -4.03 6.22 -4.11
C ILE A 48 -4.54 5.11 -5.04
N VAL A 49 -3.70 4.67 -6.01
CA VAL A 49 -4.00 3.53 -6.89
C VAL A 49 -4.04 2.23 -6.09
N SER A 50 -3.06 2.00 -5.20
CA SER A 50 -3.06 0.83 -4.31
C SER A 50 -4.27 0.84 -3.36
N PHE A 51 -4.66 2.02 -2.88
CA PHE A 51 -5.89 2.17 -2.07
C PHE A 51 -7.14 1.77 -2.86
N MET A 52 -7.26 2.21 -4.12
CA MET A 52 -8.34 1.80 -5.01
C MET A 52 -8.36 0.28 -5.19
N GLU A 53 -7.22 -0.35 -5.50
CA GLU A 53 -7.09 -1.79 -5.72
C GLU A 53 -7.53 -2.63 -4.52
N ILE A 54 -7.11 -2.25 -3.30
CA ILE A 54 -7.51 -2.92 -2.05
C ILE A 54 -9.04 -2.92 -1.89
N LEU A 55 -9.72 -1.83 -2.29
CA LEU A 55 -11.17 -1.71 -2.16
C LEU A 55 -11.96 -2.43 -3.26
N VAL A 56 -11.33 -2.87 -4.36
CA VAL A 56 -12.03 -3.54 -5.46
C VAL A 56 -12.71 -4.82 -4.98
N LYS A 57 -11.99 -5.68 -4.25
CA LYS A 57 -12.51 -6.97 -3.79
C LYS A 57 -13.72 -6.83 -2.84
N PRO A 58 -13.65 -6.08 -1.72
CA PRO A 58 -14.81 -5.91 -0.84
C PRO A 58 -15.99 -5.25 -1.54
N LYS A 59 -15.76 -4.33 -2.49
CA LYS A 59 -16.83 -3.74 -3.30
C LYS A 59 -17.51 -4.74 -4.22
N LYS A 60 -16.73 -5.56 -4.95
CA LYS A 60 -17.27 -6.61 -5.82
C LYS A 60 -18.11 -7.63 -5.04
N ASP A 61 -17.69 -7.94 -3.82
CA ASP A 61 -18.38 -8.90 -2.94
C ASP A 61 -19.55 -8.25 -2.15
N ASN A 62 -19.83 -6.96 -2.35
CA ASN A 62 -20.78 -6.16 -1.56
C ASN A 62 -20.53 -6.24 -0.03
N ASN A 63 -19.29 -6.47 0.37
CA ASN A 63 -18.88 -6.58 1.78
C ASN A 63 -18.56 -5.19 2.35
N VAL A 64 -19.62 -4.45 2.69
CA VAL A 64 -19.54 -3.09 3.23
C VAL A 64 -18.74 -3.05 4.55
N PHE A 65 -18.81 -4.11 5.36
CA PHE A 65 -18.03 -4.20 6.60
C PHE A 65 -16.53 -4.19 6.31
N LEU A 66 -16.07 -5.05 5.40
CA LEU A 66 -14.65 -5.14 5.04
C LEU A 66 -14.17 -3.88 4.31
N GLU A 67 -15.00 -3.30 3.44
CA GLU A 67 -14.71 -2.01 2.80
C GLU A 67 -14.41 -0.92 3.84
N ASN A 68 -15.31 -0.73 4.81
CA ASN A 68 -15.17 0.30 5.82
C ASN A 68 -13.99 0.02 6.76
N ARG A 69 -13.74 -1.25 7.09
CA ARG A 69 -12.57 -1.67 7.87
C ARG A 69 -11.27 -1.28 7.17
N TYR A 70 -11.12 -1.59 5.89
CA TYR A 70 -9.91 -1.25 5.13
C TYR A 70 -9.72 0.27 5.01
N LYS A 71 -10.79 1.01 4.70
CA LYS A 71 -10.73 2.48 4.70
C LYS A 71 -10.23 3.05 6.02
N LEU A 72 -10.84 2.62 7.12
CA LEU A 72 -10.49 3.11 8.46
C LEU A 72 -9.04 2.79 8.82
N ILE A 73 -8.58 1.56 8.55
CA ILE A 73 -7.20 1.16 8.83
C ILE A 73 -6.24 2.01 7.99
N LEU A 74 -6.41 2.05 6.67
CA LEU A 74 -5.45 2.69 5.77
C LEU A 74 -5.38 4.22 5.95
N SER A 75 -6.50 4.89 6.26
CA SER A 75 -6.51 6.34 6.46
C SER A 75 -6.01 6.80 7.83
N ASN A 76 -5.91 5.88 8.81
CA ASN A 76 -5.52 6.22 10.19
C ASN A 76 -4.29 5.44 10.67
N TYR A 77 -3.65 4.66 9.79
CA TYR A 77 -2.48 3.88 10.18
C TYR A 77 -1.32 4.82 10.53
N PRO A 78 -0.72 4.71 11.73
CA PRO A 78 0.35 5.61 12.13
C PRO A 78 1.54 5.55 11.16
N ASN A 79 2.10 6.70 10.83
CA ASN A 79 3.27 6.85 9.95
C ASN A 79 3.10 6.23 8.54
N LEU A 80 1.86 6.05 8.08
CA LEU A 80 1.53 5.71 6.70
C LEU A 80 0.82 6.90 6.03
N SER A 81 1.36 7.35 4.90
CA SER A 81 0.73 8.39 4.08
C SER A 81 0.22 7.83 2.75
N ILE A 82 -0.98 8.25 2.35
CA ILE A 82 -1.53 7.98 1.02
C ILE A 82 -1.13 9.13 0.10
N ILE A 83 -0.51 8.81 -1.03
CA ILE A 83 -0.02 9.78 -2.01
C ILE A 83 -0.91 9.76 -3.25
N ASP A 84 -1.47 10.92 -3.58
CA ASP A 84 -2.27 11.14 -4.78
C ASP A 84 -1.40 11.10 -6.05
N VAL A 85 -1.97 10.60 -7.14
CA VAL A 85 -1.34 10.66 -8.46
C VAL A 85 -1.86 11.89 -9.18
N ASP A 86 -1.04 12.93 -9.24
CA ASP A 86 -1.35 14.18 -9.95
C ASP A 86 -0.86 14.17 -11.41
N TYR A 87 -1.11 15.28 -12.12
CA TYR A 87 -0.68 15.46 -13.51
C TYR A 87 0.84 15.28 -13.69
N LYS A 88 1.66 15.77 -12.75
CA LYS A 88 3.13 15.71 -12.86
C LYS A 88 3.62 14.28 -12.69
N ILE A 89 3.05 13.54 -11.74
CA ILE A 89 3.36 12.12 -11.53
C ILE A 89 2.94 11.32 -12.77
N ALA A 90 1.76 11.59 -13.32
CA ALA A 90 1.26 10.93 -14.53
C ALA A 90 2.16 11.20 -15.75
N ASP A 91 2.63 12.44 -15.94
CA ASP A 91 3.57 12.80 -17.02
C ASP A 91 4.89 12.03 -16.91
N ILE A 92 5.48 11.97 -15.71
CA ILE A 92 6.70 11.18 -15.46
C ILE A 92 6.45 9.69 -15.72
N ALA A 93 5.33 9.15 -15.22
CA ALA A 93 4.97 7.75 -15.42
C ALA A 93 4.77 7.41 -16.91
N SER A 94 4.22 8.34 -17.70
CA SER A 94 4.04 8.16 -19.15
C SER A 94 5.39 7.95 -19.86
N ARG A 95 6.44 8.69 -19.46
CA ARG A 95 7.81 8.52 -19.98
C ARG A 95 8.38 7.15 -19.62
N LEU A 96 8.16 6.68 -18.39
CA LEU A 96 8.59 5.33 -17.98
C LEU A 96 7.90 4.26 -18.83
N ARG A 97 6.58 4.41 -19.06
CA ARG A 97 5.83 3.49 -19.92
C ARG A 97 6.31 3.50 -21.36
N ALA A 98 6.57 4.67 -21.94
CA ALA A 98 7.07 4.77 -23.32
C ALA A 98 8.43 4.08 -23.49
N ASN A 99 9.33 4.23 -22.51
CA ASN A 99 10.69 3.73 -22.61
C ASN A 99 10.84 2.24 -22.22
N TYR A 100 10.01 1.77 -21.29
CA TYR A 100 10.15 0.43 -20.69
C TYR A 100 8.94 -0.49 -20.92
N ASN A 101 7.92 -0.03 -21.65
CA ASN A 101 6.68 -0.76 -21.93
C ASN A 101 5.95 -1.27 -20.65
N ILE A 102 6.11 -0.53 -19.55
CA ILE A 102 5.48 -0.84 -18.26
C ILE A 102 3.97 -0.57 -18.37
N LYS A 103 3.15 -1.55 -17.96
CA LYS A 103 1.69 -1.37 -17.93
C LYS A 103 1.31 -0.50 -16.73
N THR A 104 0.25 0.28 -16.91
CA THR A 104 -0.49 0.82 -15.77
C THR A 104 -1.09 -0.34 -15.00
N PRO A 105 -1.12 -0.25 -13.66
CA PRO A 105 -1.90 -1.18 -12.84
C PRO A 105 -3.36 -1.25 -13.30
#